data_AF-A0A976P0U0-F1
#
_entry.id   AF-A0A976P0U0-F1
#
_cell.length_a   1.000
_cell.length_b   1.000
_cell.length_c   1.000
_cell.angle_alpha   90.00
_cell.angle_beta   90.00
_cell.angle_gamma   90.00
#
_symmetry.space_group_name_H-M   'P 1'
#
loop_
_entity.id
_entity.type
_entity.pdbx_description
1 polymer ?
#
loop_
_entity_poly.entity_id
_entity_poly.type
_entity_poly.pdbx_seq_one_letter_code
_entity_poly.pdbx_strand_id
1 'polypeptide(L)'
;MVGQQTDSAIITRAGMLGDRGWIVRDEENNENTVVRTLPKLLLFAAEYVAPVKDNRIPDVRITFPDGSSAQSADPDINQRLSTALGKPVSLWSLQPKRHWQHYRLRSVMGSKDMKRMFASKDLPDFSSISWKLLSELMLFSTPLGRYYDVYPLHLITTGALQQMQQIEPEGDFGAHRFRPNIVIESQAGVTGFDDVAWVGGKLHIGD
;
A
#
# COMPACT_ATOMS: atom_id res chain seq x y z
N MET A 1 -3.52 -1.23 -10.30
CA MET A 1 -3.95 -2.00 -9.12
C MET A 1 -5.32 -1.49 -8.80
N VAL A 2 -6.28 -2.40 -8.78
CA VAL A 2 -7.69 -2.03 -8.61
C VAL A 2 -7.97 -2.13 -7.11
N GLY A 3 -8.31 -1.00 -6.48
CA GLY A 3 -8.87 -1.03 -5.14
C GLY A 3 -10.32 -1.50 -5.19
N GLN A 4 -10.88 -1.89 -4.06
CA GLN A 4 -12.30 -2.23 -3.93
C GLN A 4 -13.00 -1.15 -3.10
N GLN A 5 -14.15 -0.68 -3.56
CA GLN A 5 -15.06 0.11 -2.73
C GLN A 5 -15.89 -0.84 -1.86
N THR A 6 -15.98 -0.53 -0.57
CA THR A 6 -16.72 -1.34 0.41
C THR A 6 -17.80 -0.50 1.07
N ASP A 7 -18.98 -1.07 1.28
CA ASP A 7 -20.09 -0.37 1.97
C ASP A 7 -19.82 -0.16 3.46
N SER A 8 -18.96 -1.00 4.05
CA SER A 8 -18.55 -0.88 5.44
C SER A 8 -17.13 -1.42 5.66
N ALA A 9 -16.46 -0.89 6.67
CA ALA A 9 -15.11 -1.27 7.04
C ALA A 9 -14.94 -1.24 8.57
N ILE A 10 -14.17 -2.18 9.11
CA ILE A 10 -13.78 -2.17 10.53
C ILE A 10 -12.43 -1.48 10.64
N ILE A 11 -12.39 -0.36 11.38
CA ILE A 11 -11.16 0.38 11.66
C ILE A 11 -10.64 -0.02 13.03
N THR A 12 -9.35 -0.38 13.10
CA THR A 12 -8.66 -0.74 14.33
C THR A 12 -7.47 0.21 14.56
N ARG A 13 -6.82 0.12 15.72
CA ARG A 13 -5.53 0.82 15.95
C ARG A 13 -4.44 0.40 14.96
N ALA A 14 -4.56 -0.78 14.35
CA ALA A 14 -3.65 -1.30 13.36
C ALA A 14 -4.11 -1.00 11.92
N GLY A 15 -5.09 -0.13 11.72
CA GLY A 15 -5.63 0.24 10.41
C GLY A 15 -6.92 -0.47 10.07
N MET A 16 -7.28 -0.41 8.79
CA MET A 16 -8.48 -1.05 8.25
C MET A 16 -8.32 -2.57 8.20
N LEU A 17 -9.28 -3.31 8.75
CA LEU A 17 -9.29 -4.77 8.72
C LEU A 17 -9.33 -5.27 7.26
N GLY A 18 -8.40 -6.17 6.92
CA GLY A 18 -8.31 -6.74 5.57
C GLY A 18 -7.51 -5.90 4.57
N ASP A 19 -7.12 -4.67 4.92
CA ASP A 19 -6.29 -3.87 4.03
C ASP A 19 -4.87 -4.44 3.94
N ARG A 20 -4.39 -4.63 2.71
CA ARG A 20 -3.05 -5.15 2.37
C ARG A 20 -2.67 -6.40 3.18
N GLY A 21 -3.54 -7.42 3.17
CA GLY A 21 -3.29 -8.71 3.82
C GLY A 21 -2.30 -9.62 3.08
N TRP A 22 -1.93 -9.27 1.85
CA TRP A 22 -1.05 -10.07 0.99
C TRP A 22 0.06 -9.22 0.38
N ILE A 23 1.21 -9.85 0.14
CA ILE A 23 2.35 -9.22 -0.54
C ILE A 23 3.03 -10.20 -1.48
N VAL A 24 3.66 -9.67 -2.52
CA VAL A 24 4.58 -10.43 -3.38
C VAL A 24 5.99 -10.22 -2.85
N ARG A 25 6.76 -11.30 -2.76
CA ARG A 25 8.18 -11.29 -2.40
C ARG A 25 9.01 -11.56 -3.65
N ASP A 26 10.06 -10.76 -3.81
CA ASP A 26 11.11 -10.97 -4.80
C ASP A 26 12.11 -12.00 -4.26
N GLU A 27 12.18 -13.18 -4.88
CA GLU A 27 13.04 -14.27 -4.43
C GLU A 27 14.53 -14.02 -4.75
N GLU A 28 14.83 -13.23 -5.78
CA GLU A 28 16.22 -12.90 -6.14
C GLU A 28 16.86 -11.97 -5.11
N ASN A 29 16.07 -11.02 -4.62
CA ASN A 29 16.51 -10.07 -3.59
C ASN A 29 16.19 -10.52 -2.16
N ASN A 30 15.38 -11.57 -2.02
CA ASN A 30 14.83 -12.04 -0.75
C ASN A 30 14.18 -10.89 0.05
N GLU A 31 13.33 -10.10 -0.61
CA GLU A 31 12.70 -8.90 -0.06
C GLU A 31 11.26 -8.77 -0.56
N ASN A 32 10.38 -8.20 0.26
CA ASN A 32 9.02 -7.90 -0.18
C ASN A 32 9.05 -6.80 -1.26
N THR A 33 8.25 -6.96 -2.32
CA THR A 33 8.22 -6.02 -3.44
C THR A 33 6.91 -5.27 -3.52
N VAL A 34 6.97 -4.06 -4.07
CA VAL A 34 5.84 -3.15 -4.25
C VAL A 34 5.83 -2.63 -5.69
N VAL A 35 4.79 -1.89 -6.08
CA VAL A 35 4.70 -1.33 -7.44
C VAL A 35 5.86 -0.44 -7.84
N ARG A 36 6.51 0.21 -6.88
CA ARG A 36 7.68 1.05 -7.13
C ARG A 36 8.89 0.24 -7.63
N THR A 37 9.05 -0.99 -7.13
CA THR A 37 10.15 -1.89 -7.49
C THR A 37 9.74 -2.89 -8.58
N LEU A 38 8.46 -3.22 -8.69
CA LEU A 38 7.89 -4.09 -9.71
C LEU A 38 6.59 -3.51 -10.28
N PRO A 39 6.66 -2.53 -11.20
CA PRO A 39 5.48 -1.81 -11.72
C PRO A 39 4.42 -2.69 -12.38
N LYS A 40 4.80 -3.85 -12.92
CA LYS A 40 3.87 -4.82 -13.51
C LYS A 40 2.77 -5.27 -12.54
N LEU A 41 2.99 -5.19 -11.22
CA LEU A 41 1.97 -5.44 -10.20
C LEU A 41 0.74 -4.53 -10.34
N LEU A 42 0.86 -3.37 -11.00
CA LEU A 42 -0.27 -2.50 -11.30
C LEU A 42 -1.28 -3.12 -12.26
N LEU A 43 -0.88 -4.12 -13.04
CA LEU A 43 -1.73 -4.77 -14.04
C LEU A 43 -2.56 -5.92 -13.46
N PHE A 44 -2.34 -6.27 -12.19
CA PHE A 44 -3.07 -7.31 -11.49
C PHE A 44 -4.21 -6.70 -10.66
N ALA A 45 -5.25 -7.50 -10.45
CA ALA A 45 -6.30 -7.25 -9.48
C ALA A 45 -6.39 -8.43 -8.50
N ALA A 46 -6.87 -8.17 -7.29
CA ALA A 46 -7.09 -9.20 -6.31
C ALA A 46 -8.32 -8.89 -5.46
N GLU A 47 -9.07 -9.92 -5.10
CA GLU A 47 -10.24 -9.87 -4.24
C GLU A 47 -10.20 -11.02 -3.23
N TYR A 48 -10.68 -10.81 -2.01
CA TYR A 48 -10.80 -11.90 -1.04
C TYR A 48 -11.92 -12.86 -1.46
N VAL A 49 -11.65 -14.17 -1.37
CA VAL A 49 -12.66 -15.20 -1.70
C VAL A 49 -13.74 -15.34 -0.61
N ALA A 50 -13.49 -14.78 0.58
CA ALA A 50 -14.41 -14.75 1.71
C ALA A 50 -14.23 -13.45 2.51
N PRO A 51 -15.25 -13.01 3.28
CA PRO A 51 -15.12 -11.85 4.15
C PRO A 51 -14.00 -12.02 5.19
N VAL A 52 -13.27 -10.94 5.45
CA VAL A 52 -12.24 -10.91 6.49
C VAL A 52 -12.90 -10.94 7.87
N LYS A 53 -12.55 -11.94 8.68
CA LYS A 53 -13.07 -12.13 10.05
C LYS A 53 -11.92 -12.48 11.01
N ASP A 54 -12.04 -12.05 12.26
CA ASP A 54 -11.19 -12.48 13.38
C ASP A 54 -9.68 -12.40 13.13
N ASN A 55 -9.24 -11.36 12.42
CA ASN A 55 -7.82 -11.14 12.05
C ASN A 55 -7.18 -12.27 11.22
N ARG A 56 -7.99 -13.16 10.63
CA ARG A 56 -7.51 -14.14 9.65
C ARG A 56 -7.55 -13.50 8.27
N ILE A 57 -6.56 -13.85 7.45
CA ILE A 57 -6.44 -13.35 6.09
C ILE A 57 -7.01 -14.42 5.18
N PRO A 58 -8.17 -14.17 4.54
CA PRO A 58 -8.72 -15.10 3.58
C PRO A 58 -7.81 -15.25 2.38
N ASP A 59 -7.97 -16.36 1.68
CA ASP A 59 -7.43 -16.52 0.35
C ASP A 59 -7.94 -15.43 -0.60
N VAL A 60 -7.18 -15.17 -1.65
CA VAL A 60 -7.51 -14.18 -2.68
C VAL A 60 -7.64 -14.85 -4.03
N ARG A 61 -8.60 -14.38 -4.82
CA ARG A 61 -8.61 -14.58 -6.26
C ARG A 61 -7.80 -13.46 -6.89
N ILE A 62 -6.83 -13.82 -7.72
CA ILE A 62 -5.94 -12.90 -8.42
C ILE A 62 -6.27 -12.94 -9.90
N THR A 63 -6.59 -11.78 -10.47
CA THR A 63 -6.79 -11.60 -11.91
C THR A 63 -5.50 -11.12 -12.54
N PHE A 64 -5.06 -11.82 -13.58
CA PHE A 64 -3.83 -11.58 -14.31
C PHE A 64 -4.04 -10.57 -15.44
N PRO A 65 -2.97 -9.97 -15.99
CA PRO A 65 -3.07 -8.99 -17.07
C PRO A 65 -3.69 -9.54 -18.37
N ASP A 66 -3.66 -10.85 -18.56
CA ASP A 66 -4.27 -11.55 -19.70
C ASP A 66 -5.77 -11.87 -19.48
N GLY A 67 -6.34 -11.46 -18.33
CA GLY A 67 -7.72 -11.74 -17.93
C GLY A 67 -7.93 -13.10 -17.26
N SER A 68 -6.92 -13.96 -17.21
CA SER A 68 -7.00 -15.23 -16.48
C SER A 68 -7.05 -15.00 -14.97
N SER A 69 -7.48 -16.01 -14.21
CA SER A 69 -7.58 -15.92 -12.75
C SER A 69 -6.94 -17.12 -12.04
N ALA A 70 -6.45 -16.90 -10.83
CA ALA A 70 -5.87 -17.92 -9.93
C ALA A 70 -6.35 -17.71 -8.50
N GLN A 71 -6.28 -18.73 -7.67
CA GLN A 71 -6.41 -18.60 -6.21
C GLN A 71 -5.05 -18.61 -5.53
N SER A 72 -4.92 -17.88 -4.42
CA SER A 72 -3.71 -17.92 -3.58
C SER A 72 -3.40 -19.32 -3.03
N ALA A 73 -4.40 -20.18 -2.92
CA ALA A 73 -4.26 -21.57 -2.49
C ALA A 73 -3.83 -22.53 -3.62
N ASP A 74 -3.80 -22.07 -4.88
CA ASP A 74 -3.38 -22.92 -5.99
C ASP A 74 -1.90 -23.33 -5.81
N PRO A 75 -1.53 -24.62 -5.93
CA PRO A 75 -0.17 -25.09 -5.66
C PRO A 75 0.87 -24.51 -6.64
N ASP A 76 0.44 -24.02 -7.81
CA ASP A 76 1.27 -23.41 -8.83
C ASP A 76 1.23 -21.87 -8.83
N ILE A 77 0.59 -21.23 -7.84
CA ILE A 77 0.39 -19.77 -7.82
C ILE A 77 1.69 -18.98 -7.97
N ASN A 78 2.75 -19.39 -7.28
CA ASN A 78 4.06 -18.74 -7.34
C ASN A 78 4.68 -18.85 -8.73
N GLN A 79 4.51 -20.00 -9.40
CA GLN A 79 4.99 -20.20 -10.76
C GLN A 79 4.23 -19.29 -11.73
N ARG A 80 2.90 -19.25 -11.63
CA ARG A 80 2.06 -18.40 -12.48
C ARG A 80 2.39 -16.92 -12.31
N LEU A 81 2.52 -16.44 -11.07
CA LEU A 81 2.94 -15.07 -10.77
C LEU A 81 4.34 -14.78 -11.32
N SER A 82 5.29 -15.71 -11.15
CA SER A 82 6.65 -15.56 -11.65
C SER A 82 6.69 -15.43 -13.17
N THR A 83 5.93 -16.26 -13.89
CA THR A 83 5.79 -16.20 -15.35
C THR A 83 5.21 -14.86 -15.79
N ALA A 84 4.10 -14.42 -15.18
CA ALA A 84 3.42 -13.18 -15.57
C ALA A 84 4.24 -11.92 -15.24
N LEU A 85 4.98 -11.93 -14.13
CA LEU A 85 5.86 -10.83 -13.74
C LEU A 85 7.21 -10.87 -14.47
N GLY A 86 7.60 -12.03 -15.00
CA GLY A 86 8.86 -12.26 -15.70
C GLY A 86 10.06 -12.32 -14.77
N LYS A 87 9.86 -12.67 -13.49
CA LYS A 87 10.93 -12.88 -12.51
C LYS A 87 10.48 -13.80 -11.37
N PRO A 88 11.39 -14.51 -10.68
CA PRO A 88 11.05 -15.37 -9.56
C PRO A 88 10.42 -14.57 -8.40
N VAL A 89 9.19 -14.93 -8.04
CA VAL A 89 8.46 -14.35 -6.92
C VAL A 89 7.68 -15.39 -6.14
N SER A 90 7.31 -15.05 -4.92
CA SER A 90 6.35 -15.82 -4.13
C SER A 90 5.27 -14.92 -3.51
N LEU A 91 4.08 -15.49 -3.30
CA LEU A 91 2.95 -14.83 -2.67
C LEU A 91 2.90 -15.17 -1.19
N TRP A 92 2.76 -14.15 -0.34
CA TRP A 92 2.69 -14.31 1.11
C TRP A 92 1.49 -13.60 1.71
N SER A 93 0.75 -14.31 2.55
CA SER A 93 -0.18 -13.69 3.49
C SER A 93 0.60 -12.96 4.59
N LEU A 94 -0.02 -11.97 5.24
CA LEU A 94 0.61 -11.20 6.30
C LEU A 94 1.20 -12.11 7.38
N GLN A 95 2.45 -11.83 7.71
CA GLN A 95 3.20 -12.58 8.70
C GLN A 95 3.10 -11.90 10.08
N PRO A 96 3.17 -12.67 11.17
CA PRO A 96 3.22 -12.09 12.51
C PRO A 96 4.55 -11.36 12.72
N LYS A 97 4.57 -10.35 13.60
CA LYS A 97 5.76 -9.53 13.93
C LYS A 97 7.01 -10.34 14.28
N ARG A 98 6.83 -11.52 14.90
CA ARG A 98 7.92 -12.44 15.25
C ARG A 98 8.69 -12.98 14.05
N HIS A 99 8.08 -13.00 12.86
CA HIS A 99 8.72 -13.41 11.59
C HIS A 99 9.40 -12.20 10.93
N TRP A 100 10.20 -11.45 11.71
CA TRP A 100 10.77 -10.17 11.28
C TRP A 100 11.67 -10.30 10.03
N GLN A 101 12.30 -11.46 9.81
CA GLN A 101 13.14 -11.71 8.63
C GLN A 101 12.34 -11.58 7.32
N HIS A 102 11.04 -11.87 7.35
CA HIS A 102 10.17 -11.68 6.20
C HIS A 102 10.10 -10.21 5.78
N TYR A 103 10.19 -9.27 6.72
CA TYR A 103 10.07 -7.83 6.43
C TYR A 103 11.41 -7.17 6.08
N ARG A 104 12.53 -7.83 6.41
CA ARG A 104 13.87 -7.24 6.37
C ARG A 104 14.26 -6.80 4.96
N LEU A 105 14.81 -5.58 4.85
CA LEU A 105 15.45 -5.08 3.65
C LEU A 105 16.79 -5.80 3.42
N ARG A 106 17.13 -6.01 2.15
CA ARG A 106 18.44 -6.55 1.75
C ARG A 106 19.59 -5.67 2.25
N SER A 107 19.40 -4.35 2.22
CA SER A 107 20.35 -3.35 2.73
C SER A 107 19.63 -2.27 3.51
N VAL A 108 20.28 -1.74 4.53
CA VAL A 108 19.77 -0.58 5.29
C VAL A 108 19.56 0.59 4.34
N MET A 109 18.39 1.23 4.42
CA MET A 109 18.05 2.36 3.55
C MET A 109 18.93 3.56 3.88
N GLY A 110 19.78 3.95 2.91
CA GLY A 110 20.68 5.09 3.06
C GLY A 110 20.10 6.39 2.48
N SER A 111 20.86 7.49 2.61
CA SER A 111 20.45 8.81 2.10
C SER A 111 20.19 8.82 0.59
N LYS A 112 20.98 8.08 -0.19
CA LYS A 112 20.79 7.92 -1.64
C LYS A 112 19.47 7.23 -1.96
N ASP A 113 19.12 6.19 -1.20
CA ASP A 113 17.86 5.48 -1.37
C ASP A 113 16.66 6.35 -1.03
N MET A 114 16.74 7.15 0.04
CA MET A 114 15.71 8.11 0.41
C MET A 114 15.48 9.14 -0.69
N LYS A 115 16.55 9.78 -1.18
CA LYS A 115 16.45 10.76 -2.28
C LYS A 115 15.80 10.16 -3.52
N ARG A 116 16.20 8.94 -3.89
CA ARG A 116 15.60 8.19 -4.99
C ARG A 116 14.13 7.85 -4.73
N MET A 117 13.78 7.41 -3.52
CA MET A 117 12.41 7.03 -3.14
C MET A 117 11.43 8.19 -3.27
N PHE A 118 11.85 9.38 -2.87
CA PHE A 118 11.01 10.59 -2.89
C PHE A 118 11.22 11.45 -4.14
N ALA A 119 11.97 10.95 -5.14
CA ALA A 119 12.34 11.70 -6.35
C ALA A 119 12.88 13.12 -6.04
N SER A 120 13.64 13.25 -4.96
CA SER A 120 14.11 14.54 -4.44
C SER A 120 15.64 14.65 -4.48
N LYS A 121 16.14 15.88 -4.71
CA LYS A 121 17.58 16.19 -4.62
C LYS A 121 18.06 16.24 -3.17
N ASP A 122 17.19 16.69 -2.27
CA ASP A 122 17.47 16.85 -0.85
C ASP A 122 16.79 15.74 -0.04
N LEU A 123 17.25 15.55 1.20
CA LEU A 123 16.56 14.64 2.10
C LEU A 123 15.18 15.23 2.41
N PRO A 124 14.09 14.45 2.25
CA PRO A 124 12.77 14.90 2.64
C PRO A 124 12.70 15.24 4.12
N ASP A 125 11.73 16.07 4.48
CA ASP A 125 11.42 16.30 5.89
C ASP A 125 10.73 15.07 6.50
N PHE A 126 11.33 14.55 7.57
CA PHE A 126 10.80 13.42 8.36
C PHE A 126 10.38 13.83 9.77
N SER A 127 10.27 15.13 10.05
CA SER A 127 9.88 15.67 11.36
C SER A 127 8.55 15.11 11.88
N SER A 128 7.64 14.74 10.97
CA SER A 128 6.35 14.11 11.30
C SER A 128 6.45 12.63 11.67
N ILE A 129 7.56 11.95 11.35
CA ILE A 129 7.77 10.52 11.59
C ILE A 129 8.62 10.34 12.84
N SER A 130 8.12 9.60 13.83
CA SER A 130 8.91 9.27 15.02
C SER A 130 10.20 8.53 14.66
N TRP A 131 11.30 8.80 15.39
CA TRP A 131 12.58 8.12 15.16
C TRP A 131 12.49 6.59 15.21
N LYS A 132 11.62 6.05 16.06
CA LYS A 132 11.38 4.60 16.15
C LYS A 132 10.76 4.04 14.86
N LEU A 133 9.77 4.72 14.30
CA LEU A 133 9.14 4.30 13.05
C LEU A 133 10.11 4.48 11.88
N LEU A 134 10.84 5.59 11.85
CA LEU A 134 11.84 5.85 10.81
C LEU A 134 12.95 4.78 10.83
N SER A 135 13.46 4.39 11.99
CA SER A 135 14.47 3.33 12.08
C SER A 135 13.94 1.96 11.66
N GLU A 136 12.67 1.68 11.92
CA GLU A 136 12.00 0.48 11.41
C GLU A 136 11.95 0.47 9.87
N LEU A 137 11.55 1.59 9.25
CA LEU A 137 11.50 1.73 7.80
C LEU A 137 12.89 1.67 7.14
N MET A 138 13.95 2.02 7.86
CA MET A 138 15.32 1.86 7.37
C MET A 138 15.80 0.42 7.33
N LEU A 139 15.17 -0.48 8.10
CA LEU A 139 15.57 -1.88 8.24
C LEU A 139 14.58 -2.86 7.58
N PHE A 140 13.33 -2.44 7.41
CA PHE A 140 12.22 -3.27 6.97
C PHE A 140 11.45 -2.60 5.83
N SER A 141 11.04 -3.40 4.84
CA SER A 141 10.22 -2.99 3.69
C SER A 141 8.89 -2.36 4.09
N THR A 142 8.33 -2.83 5.19
CA THR A 142 7.16 -2.29 5.89
C THR A 142 7.35 -2.56 7.39
N PRO A 143 6.71 -1.80 8.28
CA PRO A 143 6.82 -2.05 9.70
C PRO A 143 6.27 -3.43 10.06
N LEU A 144 6.79 -4.05 11.11
CA LEU A 144 6.54 -5.45 11.41
C LEU A 144 5.06 -5.74 11.61
N GLY A 145 4.59 -6.82 10.99
CA GLY A 145 3.21 -7.30 11.13
C GLY A 145 2.17 -6.48 10.39
N ARG A 146 2.57 -5.72 9.35
CA ARG A 146 1.68 -5.03 8.41
C ARG A 146 2.35 -4.89 7.03
N TYR A 147 1.58 -4.72 5.96
CA TYR A 147 2.10 -4.49 4.60
C TYR A 147 1.74 -3.12 4.00
N TYR A 148 1.30 -2.17 4.83
CA TYR A 148 1.20 -0.76 4.43
C TYR A 148 2.41 0.02 4.94
N ASP A 149 2.73 1.12 4.25
CA ASP A 149 4.05 1.75 4.30
C ASP A 149 4.39 2.36 5.67
N VAL A 150 3.62 3.34 6.15
CA VAL A 150 4.01 4.15 7.34
C VAL A 150 2.90 4.20 8.38
N TYR A 151 1.73 4.70 7.98
CA TYR A 151 0.59 4.95 8.86
C TYR A 151 -0.56 3.98 8.60
N PRO A 152 -1.36 3.65 9.64
CA PRO A 152 -2.45 2.68 9.56
C PRO A 152 -3.61 3.05 8.64
N LEU A 153 -3.75 4.35 8.30
CA LEU A 153 -4.76 4.85 7.40
C LEU A 153 -4.14 5.87 6.45
N HIS A 154 -4.55 5.83 5.20
CA HIS A 154 -4.32 6.87 4.21
C HIS A 154 -5.65 7.53 3.84
N LEU A 155 -5.73 8.84 4.08
CA LEU A 155 -6.86 9.68 3.68
C LEU A 155 -6.46 10.51 2.45
N ILE A 156 -7.41 10.84 1.59
CA ILE A 156 -7.24 11.84 0.53
C ILE A 156 -8.56 12.58 0.31
N THR A 157 -8.51 13.87 0.00
CA THR A 157 -9.71 14.67 -0.26
C THR A 157 -9.97 14.82 -1.76
N THR A 158 -11.24 15.00 -2.15
CA THR A 158 -11.57 15.32 -3.55
C THR A 158 -10.98 16.66 -3.98
N GLY A 159 -10.87 17.63 -3.06
CA GLY A 159 -10.21 18.92 -3.30
C GLY A 159 -8.73 18.75 -3.66
N ALA A 160 -7.99 17.89 -2.95
CA ALA A 160 -6.59 17.61 -3.26
C ALA A 160 -6.42 16.91 -4.62
N LEU A 161 -7.29 15.94 -4.95
CA LEU A 161 -7.29 15.29 -6.26
C LEU A 161 -7.54 16.29 -7.40
N GLN A 162 -8.52 17.17 -7.24
CA GLN A 162 -8.83 18.22 -8.21
C GLN A 162 -7.66 19.22 -8.34
N GLN A 163 -7.04 19.61 -7.24
CA GLN A 163 -5.88 20.50 -7.24
C GLN A 163 -4.71 19.88 -8.01
N MET A 164 -4.42 18.60 -7.80
CA MET A 164 -3.37 17.91 -8.55
C MET A 164 -3.67 17.85 -10.05
N GLN A 165 -4.93 17.58 -10.43
CA GLN A 165 -5.37 17.61 -11.83
C GLN A 165 -5.22 19.00 -12.47
N GLN A 166 -5.45 20.08 -11.72
CA GLN A 166 -5.25 21.44 -12.23
C GLN A 166 -3.76 21.76 -12.43
N ILE A 167 -2.89 21.25 -11.55
CA ILE A 167 -1.43 21.45 -11.63
C ILE A 167 -0.85 20.69 -12.84
N GLU A 168 -1.31 19.46 -13.07
CA GLU A 168 -0.84 18.61 -14.16
C GLU A 168 -2.05 18.04 -14.93
N PRO A 169 -2.59 18.77 -15.93
CA PRO A 169 -3.83 18.41 -16.62
C PRO A 169 -3.82 17.06 -17.33
N GLU A 170 -2.65 16.58 -17.74
CA GLU A 170 -2.48 15.28 -18.41
C GLU A 170 -2.28 14.12 -17.42
N GLY A 171 -2.19 14.42 -16.11
CA GLY A 171 -1.99 13.42 -15.07
C GLY A 171 -3.25 12.59 -14.81
N ASP A 172 -3.07 11.33 -14.41
CA ASP A 172 -4.15 10.46 -13.94
C ASP A 172 -4.24 10.54 -12.41
N PHE A 173 -4.99 11.51 -11.92
CA PHE A 173 -5.21 11.75 -10.48
C PHE A 173 -6.48 11.06 -9.95
N GLY A 174 -6.80 9.86 -10.45
CA GLY A 174 -7.85 9.05 -9.84
C GLY A 174 -7.49 8.59 -8.43
N ALA A 175 -8.43 8.64 -7.49
CA ALA A 175 -8.19 8.22 -6.09
C ALA A 175 -7.55 6.82 -5.97
N HIS A 176 -7.94 5.90 -6.86
CA HIS A 176 -7.42 4.53 -6.90
C HIS A 176 -5.88 4.46 -7.13
N ARG A 177 -5.26 5.49 -7.73
CA ARG A 177 -3.80 5.59 -7.91
C ARG A 177 -3.05 5.80 -6.60
N PHE A 178 -3.68 6.48 -5.64
CA PHE A 178 -3.14 6.78 -4.33
C PHE A 178 -3.36 5.65 -3.31
N ARG A 179 -4.28 4.72 -3.63
CA ARG A 179 -4.67 3.61 -2.76
C ARG A 179 -5.02 4.07 -1.33
N PRO A 180 -5.89 5.08 -1.19
CA PRO A 180 -6.35 5.53 0.12
C PRO A 180 -7.23 4.46 0.75
N ASN A 181 -7.33 4.50 2.08
CA ASN A 181 -8.35 3.78 2.81
C ASN A 181 -9.69 4.54 2.77
N ILE A 182 -9.64 5.88 2.78
CA ILE A 182 -10.83 6.74 2.80
C ILE A 182 -10.59 7.91 1.85
N VAL A 183 -11.55 8.14 0.97
CA VAL A 183 -11.67 9.38 0.18
C VAL A 183 -12.73 10.24 0.85
N ILE A 184 -12.40 11.49 1.15
CA ILE A 184 -13.33 12.44 1.78
C ILE A 184 -13.71 13.51 0.76
N GLU A 185 -15.01 13.71 0.58
CA GLU A 185 -15.50 14.79 -0.26
C GLU A 185 -15.24 16.14 0.42
N SER A 186 -14.48 17.01 -0.24
CA SER A 186 -14.28 18.40 0.20
C SER A 186 -15.58 19.18 0.05
N GLN A 187 -15.76 20.21 0.89
CA GLN A 187 -16.92 21.10 0.80
C GLN A 187 -17.00 21.76 -0.57
N ALA A 188 -18.22 22.04 -1.03
CA ALA A 188 -18.44 22.69 -2.32
C ALA A 188 -17.66 24.01 -2.43
N GLY A 189 -16.88 24.16 -3.50
CA GLY A 189 -16.05 25.33 -3.76
C GLY A 189 -14.69 25.33 -3.07
N VAL A 190 -14.36 24.32 -2.25
CA VAL A 190 -13.02 24.13 -1.70
C VAL A 190 -12.15 23.41 -2.74
N THR A 191 -11.14 24.12 -3.24
CA THR A 191 -10.07 23.57 -4.09
C THR A 191 -8.74 23.80 -3.40
N GLY A 192 -7.85 22.81 -3.46
CA GLY A 192 -6.53 22.89 -2.84
C GLY A 192 -6.22 21.69 -1.96
N PHE A 193 -5.11 21.81 -1.22
CA PHE A 193 -4.69 20.82 -0.22
C PHE A 193 -5.30 21.18 1.15
N ASP A 194 -6.63 21.13 1.23
CA ASP A 194 -7.41 21.49 2.41
C ASP A 194 -7.12 20.58 3.62
N ASP A 195 -6.76 19.33 3.34
CA ASP A 195 -6.33 18.32 4.30
C ASP A 195 -5.09 18.72 5.10
N VAL A 196 -4.23 19.60 4.56
CA VAL A 196 -3.04 20.11 5.29
C VAL A 196 -3.44 20.89 6.54
N ALA A 197 -4.58 21.59 6.51
CA ALA A 197 -5.08 22.33 7.67
C ALA A 197 -5.60 21.41 8.79
N TRP A 198 -5.75 20.11 8.55
CA TRP A 198 -6.23 19.15 9.54
C TRP A 198 -5.12 18.58 10.42
N VAL A 199 -3.85 18.87 10.12
CA VAL A 199 -2.71 18.37 10.89
C VAL A 199 -2.84 18.79 12.35
N GLY A 200 -2.73 17.81 13.27
CA GLY A 200 -2.93 18.01 14.70
C GLY A 200 -4.41 18.00 15.15
N GLY A 201 -5.34 17.97 14.21
CA GLY A 201 -6.78 17.86 14.47
C GLY A 201 -7.23 16.44 14.82
N LYS A 202 -8.52 16.31 15.13
CA LYS A 202 -9.21 15.03 15.36
C LYS A 202 -10.35 14.88 14.36
N LEU A 203 -10.23 13.88 13.50
CA LEU A 203 -11.29 13.51 12.57
C LEU A 203 -12.28 12.55 13.27
N HIS A 204 -13.57 12.87 13.20
CA HIS A 204 -14.66 12.02 13.68
C HIS A 204 -15.48 11.57 12.47
N ILE A 205 -15.72 10.26 12.35
CA ILE A 205 -16.49 9.66 11.25
C ILE A 205 -17.50 8.70 11.87
N GLY A 206 -18.78 8.91 11.59
CA GLY A 206 -19.87 8.20 12.28
C GLY A 206 -20.18 8.81 13.65
N ASP A 207 -20.93 8.05 14.45
CA ASP A 207 -21.36 8.42 15.81
C ASP A 207 -20.38 7.92 16.89
#